data_AF-A0A3N2G2F7-F1
#
_entry.id   AF-A0A3N2G2F7-F1
#
_cell.length_a   1.000
_cell.length_b   1.000
_cell.length_c   1.000
_cell.angle_alpha   90.00
_cell.angle_beta   90.00
_cell.angle_gamma   90.00
#
_symmetry.space_group_name_H-M   'P 1'
#
loop_
_entity.id
_entity.type
_entity.pdbx_description
1 polymer ?
#
loop_
_entity_poly.entity_id
_entity_poly.type
_entity_poly.pdbx_seq_one_letter_code
_entity_poly.pdbx_strand_id
1 'polypeptide(L)'
;MTTTLTRWSHACIRLDRGSDVLVIDPGMFTDHVAALAGCDAILITHEHGDHLDVEAVAAAAGRGAQVWGPAAALALLTDAGVADDALHAVVGGDTISAGGFEVAVVGEWHEQIHPDIPVIANVGYVVERVLHPGDSFVGIEPDAVDTLLVPLAGPWLKLADAVDFVRALAPTRAVIIHDAHLSEPGVQLSSMLVARLGGAGDPVNLAPGESIEL
;
A
#
# COMPACT_ATOMS: atom_id res chain seq x y z
N MET A 1 -5.22 11.85 -18.57
CA MET A 1 -6.42 11.40 -17.85
C MET A 1 -6.12 11.59 -16.38
N THR A 2 -7.05 12.10 -15.58
CA THR A 2 -6.82 12.27 -14.15
C THR A 2 -6.92 10.92 -13.46
N THR A 3 -6.07 10.65 -12.47
CA THR A 3 -6.14 9.43 -11.65
C THR A 3 -6.80 9.78 -10.33
N THR A 4 -7.85 9.07 -9.95
CA THR A 4 -8.47 9.16 -8.63
C THR A 4 -7.80 8.16 -7.69
N LEU A 5 -7.34 8.63 -6.53
CA LEU A 5 -6.85 7.79 -5.43
C LEU A 5 -7.93 7.69 -4.36
N THR A 6 -8.40 6.48 -4.08
CA THR A 6 -9.38 6.16 -3.03
C THR A 6 -8.75 5.30 -1.96
N ARG A 7 -9.01 5.60 -0.68
CA ARG A 7 -8.60 4.75 0.44
C ARG A 7 -9.75 3.83 0.85
N TRP A 8 -9.53 2.53 0.86
CA TRP A 8 -10.51 1.52 1.27
C TRP A 8 -10.16 0.90 2.62
N SER A 9 -9.90 1.76 3.61
CA SER A 9 -9.44 1.41 4.97
C SER A 9 -7.99 0.93 5.04
N HIS A 10 -7.40 1.04 6.23
CA HIS A 10 -6.07 0.56 6.59
C HIS A 10 -5.01 0.87 5.50
N ALA A 11 -4.48 -0.14 4.82
CA ALA A 11 -3.50 -0.03 3.74
C ALA A 11 -4.12 -0.12 2.33
N CYS A 12 -5.41 -0.43 2.18
CA CYS A 12 -5.97 -0.65 0.86
C CYS A 12 -6.16 0.66 0.09
N ILE A 13 -5.50 0.76 -1.07
CA ILE A 13 -5.58 1.91 -1.96
C ILE A 13 -6.04 1.46 -3.33
N ARG A 14 -6.96 2.21 -3.91
CA ARG A 14 -7.44 2.03 -5.27
C ARG A 14 -7.07 3.23 -6.12
N LEU A 15 -6.40 2.99 -7.23
CA LEU A 15 -6.11 3.97 -8.27
C LEU A 15 -7.01 3.69 -9.47
N ASP A 16 -7.73 4.72 -9.92
CA ASP A 16 -8.73 4.60 -10.97
C ASP A 16 -8.57 5.72 -12.01
N ARG A 17 -8.43 5.34 -13.29
CA ARG A 17 -8.40 6.26 -14.44
C ARG A 17 -9.66 6.18 -15.31
N GLY A 18 -10.67 5.45 -14.85
CA GLY A 18 -11.90 5.10 -15.56
C GLY A 18 -11.75 3.86 -16.44
N SER A 19 -10.67 3.77 -17.23
CA SER A 19 -10.38 2.60 -18.07
C SER A 19 -9.57 1.51 -17.36
N ASP A 20 -8.81 1.90 -16.35
CA ASP A 20 -7.76 1.09 -15.71
C ASP A 20 -7.92 1.20 -14.20
N VAL A 21 -8.02 0.06 -13.51
CA VAL A 21 -8.21 0.00 -12.05
C VAL A 21 -7.13 -0.89 -11.42
N LEU A 22 -6.30 -0.27 -10.59
CA LEU A 22 -5.24 -0.91 -9.81
C LEU A 22 -5.57 -0.82 -8.32
N VAL A 23 -5.44 -1.93 -7.60
CA VAL A 23 -5.66 -2.00 -6.15
C VAL A 23 -4.39 -2.46 -5.46
N ILE A 24 -4.01 -1.81 -4.37
CA ILE A 24 -2.86 -2.15 -3.54
C ILE A 24 -3.36 -2.60 -2.17
N ASP A 25 -2.81 -3.69 -1.66
CA ASP A 25 -3.03 -4.24 -0.31
C ASP A 25 -4.51 -4.35 0.14
N PRO A 26 -5.38 -5.07 -0.59
CA PRO A 26 -6.73 -5.40 -0.15
C PRO A 26 -6.71 -6.45 0.98
N GLY A 27 -6.29 -6.04 2.18
CA GLY A 27 -6.23 -6.86 3.39
C GLY A 27 -7.54 -6.90 4.17
N MET A 28 -7.55 -7.61 5.30
CA MET A 28 -8.75 -7.99 6.06
C MET A 28 -9.67 -6.84 6.52
N PHE A 29 -9.16 -5.59 6.59
CA PHE A 29 -9.94 -4.41 6.98
C PHE A 29 -10.65 -3.73 5.81
N THR A 30 -10.51 -4.25 4.60
CA THR A 30 -10.99 -3.66 3.35
C THR A 30 -12.46 -3.99 3.09
N ASP A 31 -13.22 -3.04 2.55
CA ASP A 31 -14.47 -3.36 1.85
C ASP A 31 -14.14 -3.93 0.46
N HIS A 32 -13.91 -5.24 0.40
CA HIS A 32 -13.47 -5.94 -0.80
C HIS A 32 -14.44 -5.82 -1.98
N VAL A 33 -15.76 -5.70 -1.71
CA VAL A 33 -16.77 -5.61 -2.77
C VAL A 33 -16.59 -4.31 -3.54
N ALA A 34 -16.41 -3.20 -2.82
CA ALA A 34 -16.22 -1.90 -3.45
C ALA A 34 -14.79 -1.69 -3.96
N ALA A 35 -13.77 -2.09 -3.17
CA ALA A 35 -12.37 -1.89 -3.52
C ALA A 35 -11.95 -2.65 -4.79
N LEU A 36 -12.37 -3.91 -4.93
CA LEU A 36 -11.98 -4.80 -6.03
C LEU A 36 -12.96 -4.77 -7.21
N ALA A 37 -13.94 -3.86 -7.21
CA ALA A 37 -14.90 -3.72 -8.28
C ALA A 37 -14.21 -3.26 -9.58
N GLY A 38 -14.29 -4.10 -10.63
CA GLY A 38 -13.70 -3.80 -11.94
C GLY A 38 -12.17 -3.72 -11.93
N CYS A 39 -11.51 -4.29 -10.90
CA CYS A 39 -10.06 -4.26 -10.77
C CYS A 39 -9.38 -5.16 -11.81
N ASP A 40 -8.42 -4.59 -12.53
CA ASP A 40 -7.61 -5.29 -13.54
C ASP A 40 -6.33 -5.87 -12.94
N ALA A 41 -5.78 -5.18 -11.95
CA ALA A 41 -4.50 -5.52 -11.33
C ALA A 41 -4.50 -5.28 -9.82
N ILE A 42 -3.88 -6.20 -9.09
CA ILE A 42 -3.70 -6.15 -7.64
C ILE A 42 -2.21 -6.19 -7.32
N LEU A 43 -1.75 -5.28 -6.48
CA LEU A 43 -0.38 -5.28 -5.95
C LEU A 43 -0.42 -5.61 -4.47
N ILE A 44 0.42 -6.56 -4.04
CA ILE A 44 0.56 -6.96 -2.64
C ILE A 44 1.97 -6.63 -2.17
N THR A 45 2.09 -5.89 -1.08
CA THR A 45 3.40 -5.49 -0.54
C THR A 45 4.08 -6.64 0.20
N HIS A 46 3.32 -7.44 0.95
CA HIS A 46 3.80 -8.62 1.70
C HIS A 46 2.65 -9.54 2.17
N GLU A 47 2.97 -10.68 2.78
CA GLU A 47 2.00 -11.74 3.08
C GLU A 47 1.12 -11.57 4.33
N HIS A 48 1.23 -10.48 5.10
CA HIS A 48 0.39 -10.33 6.30
C HIS A 48 -1.09 -10.07 5.96
N GLY A 49 -1.99 -10.55 6.84
CA GLY A 49 -3.43 -10.56 6.58
C GLY A 49 -4.10 -9.18 6.53
N ASP A 50 -3.49 -8.17 7.14
CA ASP A 50 -3.90 -6.76 7.06
C ASP A 50 -3.52 -6.08 5.73
N HIS A 51 -2.70 -6.75 4.89
CA HIS A 51 -2.36 -6.35 3.53
C HIS A 51 -2.90 -7.31 2.46
N LEU A 52 -3.07 -8.59 2.79
CA LEU A 52 -3.55 -9.62 1.88
C LEU A 52 -4.71 -10.43 2.51
N ASP A 53 -5.93 -10.19 2.03
CA ASP A 53 -7.03 -11.14 2.20
C ASP A 53 -6.99 -12.16 1.06
N VAL A 54 -6.47 -13.35 1.36
CA VAL A 54 -6.23 -14.42 0.36
C VAL A 54 -7.53 -14.82 -0.34
N GLU A 55 -8.65 -14.90 0.37
CA GLU A 55 -9.93 -15.31 -0.23
C GLU A 55 -10.46 -14.24 -1.19
N ALA A 56 -10.42 -12.97 -0.79
CA ALA A 56 -10.88 -11.86 -1.61
C ALA A 56 -10.02 -11.69 -2.87
N VAL A 57 -8.69 -11.77 -2.73
CA VAL A 57 -7.74 -11.64 -3.86
C VAL A 57 -7.86 -12.84 -4.79
N ALA A 58 -7.96 -14.07 -4.28
CA ALA A 58 -8.17 -15.24 -5.12
C ALA A 58 -9.50 -15.15 -5.90
N ALA A 59 -10.57 -14.66 -5.27
CA ALA A 59 -11.83 -14.43 -5.94
C ALA A 59 -11.74 -13.36 -7.04
N ALA A 60 -10.95 -12.30 -6.85
CA ALA A 60 -10.71 -11.28 -7.87
C ALA A 60 -9.88 -11.82 -9.03
N ALA A 61 -8.83 -12.60 -8.73
CA ALA A 61 -8.03 -13.27 -9.75
C ALA A 61 -8.87 -14.24 -10.59
N GLY A 62 -9.78 -15.00 -9.96
CA GLY A 62 -10.75 -15.85 -10.66
C GLY A 62 -11.73 -15.09 -11.57
N ARG A 63 -11.85 -13.76 -11.43
CA ARG A 63 -12.60 -12.88 -12.34
C ARG A 63 -11.73 -12.22 -13.40
N GLY A 64 -10.43 -12.49 -13.42
CA GLY A 64 -9.49 -12.02 -14.43
C GLY A 64 -8.43 -11.03 -13.93
N ALA A 65 -8.49 -10.59 -12.67
CA ALA A 65 -7.47 -9.70 -12.11
C ALA A 65 -6.10 -10.39 -12.09
N GLN A 66 -5.06 -9.64 -12.43
CA GLN A 66 -3.67 -10.09 -12.34
C GLN A 66 -3.06 -9.64 -11.00
N VAL A 67 -2.22 -10.45 -10.38
CA VAL A 67 -1.69 -10.16 -9.03
C VAL A 67 -0.17 -10.14 -9.04
N TRP A 68 0.43 -9.08 -8.50
CA TRP A 68 1.85 -8.95 -8.29
C TRP A 68 2.18 -8.89 -6.80
N GLY A 69 3.30 -9.52 -6.42
CA GLY A 69 3.78 -9.45 -5.04
C GLY A 69 5.03 -10.28 -4.80
N PRO A 70 5.61 -10.22 -3.59
CA PRO A 70 6.70 -11.09 -3.19
C PRO A 70 6.30 -12.57 -3.27
N ALA A 71 7.30 -13.44 -3.49
CA ALA A 71 7.06 -14.87 -3.65
C ALA A 71 6.28 -15.52 -2.50
N ALA A 72 6.48 -15.06 -1.25
CA ALA A 72 5.78 -15.57 -0.08
C ALA A 72 4.27 -15.25 -0.11
N ALA A 73 3.90 -14.03 -0.51
CA ALA A 73 2.49 -13.64 -0.68
C ALA A 73 1.81 -14.43 -1.81
N LEU A 74 2.51 -14.61 -2.94
CA LEU A 74 1.98 -15.37 -4.07
C LEU A 74 1.81 -16.85 -3.76
N ALA A 75 2.69 -17.44 -2.93
CA ALA A 75 2.55 -18.83 -2.50
C ALA A 75 1.22 -19.09 -1.79
N LEU A 76 0.73 -18.14 -0.98
CA LEU A 76 -0.58 -18.24 -0.32
C LEU A 76 -1.73 -18.28 -1.35
N LEU A 77 -1.61 -17.52 -2.44
CA LEU A 77 -2.60 -17.50 -3.52
C LEU A 77 -2.54 -18.77 -4.37
N THR A 78 -1.35 -19.30 -4.63
CA THR A 78 -1.17 -20.61 -5.26
C THR A 78 -1.82 -21.71 -4.41
N ASP A 79 -1.59 -21.72 -3.09
CA ASP A 79 -2.21 -22.68 -2.16
C ASP A 79 -3.75 -22.53 -2.12
N ALA A 80 -4.26 -21.32 -2.36
CA ALA A 80 -5.70 -21.05 -2.52
C ALA A 80 -6.26 -21.39 -3.91
N GLY A 81 -5.43 -21.89 -4.84
CA GLY A 81 -5.84 -22.37 -6.16
C GLY A 81 -5.91 -21.29 -7.25
N VAL A 82 -5.27 -20.14 -7.05
CA VAL A 82 -5.11 -19.13 -8.12
C VAL A 82 -4.18 -19.70 -9.20
N ALA A 83 -4.54 -19.47 -10.47
CA ALA A 83 -3.76 -19.96 -11.60
C ALA A 83 -2.40 -19.25 -11.70
N ASP A 84 -1.34 -20.00 -12.02
CA ASP A 84 0.03 -19.48 -12.08
C ASP A 84 0.20 -18.32 -13.07
N ASP A 85 -0.59 -18.27 -14.14
CA ASP A 85 -0.54 -17.20 -15.15
C ASP A 85 -1.18 -15.88 -14.67
N ALA A 86 -1.91 -15.90 -13.56
CA ALA A 86 -2.43 -14.71 -12.90
C ALA A 86 -1.49 -14.16 -11.81
N LEU A 87 -0.39 -14.84 -11.49
CA LEU A 87 0.51 -14.50 -10.39
C LEU A 87 1.89 -14.10 -10.91
N HIS A 88 2.36 -12.92 -10.49
CA HIS A 88 3.58 -12.30 -11.03
C HIS A 88 4.52 -11.90 -9.89
N ALA A 89 5.59 -12.68 -9.69
CA ALA A 89 6.56 -12.39 -8.64
C ALA A 89 7.35 -11.10 -8.94
N VAL A 90 7.56 -10.29 -7.91
CA VAL A 90 8.34 -9.05 -7.99
C VAL A 90 9.32 -8.90 -6.83
N VAL A 91 10.37 -8.13 -7.06
CA VAL A 91 11.36 -7.72 -6.05
C VAL A 91 11.70 -6.23 -6.21
N GLY A 92 12.33 -5.64 -5.19
CA GLY A 92 12.83 -4.27 -5.27
C GLY A 92 13.77 -4.04 -6.46
N GLY A 93 13.54 -2.95 -7.19
CA GLY A 93 14.27 -2.58 -8.40
C GLY A 93 13.55 -2.98 -9.70
N ASP A 94 12.49 -3.79 -9.64
CA ASP A 94 11.69 -4.12 -10.81
C ASP A 94 10.90 -2.91 -11.32
N THR A 95 10.63 -2.92 -12.62
CA THR A 95 9.64 -2.05 -13.27
C THR A 95 8.67 -2.93 -14.03
N ILE A 96 7.39 -2.83 -13.70
CA ILE A 96 6.33 -3.68 -14.24
C ILE A 96 5.19 -2.84 -14.83
N SER A 97 4.39 -3.46 -15.69
CA SER A 97 3.13 -2.88 -16.17
C SER A 97 1.98 -3.69 -15.58
N ALA A 98 1.15 -3.06 -14.77
CA ALA A 98 0.06 -3.69 -14.03
C ALA A 98 -1.24 -2.93 -14.26
N GLY A 99 -2.20 -3.56 -14.95
CA GLY A 99 -3.51 -2.95 -15.23
C GLY A 99 -3.43 -1.61 -15.94
N GLY A 100 -2.49 -1.43 -16.88
CA GLY A 100 -2.30 -0.16 -17.61
C GLY A 100 -1.47 0.91 -16.85
N PHE A 101 -1.01 0.61 -15.64
CA PHE A 101 -0.10 1.46 -14.88
C PHE A 101 1.34 0.99 -15.02
N GLU A 102 2.27 1.93 -15.18
CA GLU A 102 3.69 1.68 -14.97
C GLU A 102 3.99 1.78 -13.48
N VAL A 103 4.61 0.74 -12.93
CA VAL A 103 4.86 0.60 -11.49
C VAL A 103 6.35 0.34 -11.27
N ALA A 104 6.97 1.16 -10.43
CA ALA A 104 8.30 0.87 -9.91
C ALA A 104 8.16 0.14 -8.57
N VAL A 105 8.85 -0.99 -8.42
CA VAL A 105 8.88 -1.79 -7.20
C VAL A 105 10.13 -1.39 -6.42
N VAL A 106 9.97 -1.07 -5.13
CA VAL A 106 11.05 -0.58 -4.27
C VAL A 106 11.10 -1.38 -2.97
N GLY A 107 12.21 -1.28 -2.23
CA GLY A 107 12.32 -1.96 -0.94
C GLY A 107 12.54 -3.46 -1.07
N GLU A 108 12.72 -4.10 0.08
CA GLU A 108 13.08 -5.52 0.14
C GLU A 108 12.55 -6.17 1.42
N TRP A 109 12.60 -5.43 2.53
CA TRP A 109 12.33 -5.97 3.86
C TRP A 109 11.27 -5.16 4.60
N HIS A 110 10.43 -5.88 5.34
CA HIS A 110 9.51 -5.31 6.32
C HIS A 110 10.30 -4.73 7.50
N GLU A 111 9.79 -3.70 8.18
CA GLU A 111 10.41 -3.21 9.42
C GLU A 111 10.35 -4.25 10.54
N GLN A 112 11.35 -4.25 11.43
CA GLN A 112 11.39 -5.26 12.49
C GLN A 112 10.24 -5.04 13.50
N ILE A 113 9.35 -6.03 13.61
CA ILE A 113 8.30 -6.04 14.65
C ILE A 113 8.91 -6.36 16.03
N HIS A 114 9.67 -7.46 16.11
CA HIS A 114 10.32 -7.93 17.33
C HIS A 114 11.49 -8.84 16.97
N PRO A 115 12.59 -8.90 17.75
CA PRO A 115 13.74 -9.77 17.46
C PRO A 115 13.42 -11.27 17.34
N ASP A 116 12.32 -11.73 17.96
CA ASP A 116 11.87 -13.13 17.91
C ASP A 116 10.92 -13.44 16.74
N ILE A 117 10.54 -12.43 15.96
CA ILE A 117 9.69 -12.57 14.77
C ILE A 117 10.58 -12.44 13.53
N PRO A 118 10.57 -13.42 12.60
CA PRO A 118 11.32 -13.30 11.35
C PRO A 118 10.94 -12.04 10.57
N VAL A 119 11.94 -11.35 10.03
CA VAL A 119 11.70 -10.25 9.09
C VAL A 119 11.41 -10.86 7.72
N ILE A 120 10.23 -10.57 7.19
CA ILE A 120 9.75 -11.05 5.90
C ILE A 120 10.00 -10.02 4.79
N ALA A 121 9.83 -10.46 3.55
CA ALA A 121 9.93 -9.56 2.41
C ALA A 121 8.79 -8.53 2.45
N ASN A 122 9.11 -7.26 2.21
CA ASN A 122 8.14 -6.21 1.95
C ASN A 122 8.66 -5.36 0.80
N VAL A 123 7.89 -5.26 -0.27
CA VAL A 123 8.12 -4.28 -1.32
C VAL A 123 7.17 -3.10 -1.16
N GLY A 124 7.61 -1.93 -1.59
CA GLY A 124 6.76 -0.78 -1.85
C GLY A 124 6.52 -0.61 -3.34
N TYR A 125 5.49 0.17 -3.68
CA TYR A 125 5.10 0.46 -5.05
C TYR A 125 5.04 1.96 -5.28
N VAL A 126 5.68 2.43 -6.35
CA VAL A 126 5.52 3.80 -6.86
C VAL A 126 4.70 3.77 -8.13
N VAL A 127 3.53 4.41 -8.09
CA VAL A 127 2.58 4.50 -9.21
C VAL A 127 2.08 5.93 -9.27
N GLU A 128 2.14 6.58 -10.43
CA GLU A 128 1.73 8.00 -10.56
C GLU A 128 2.41 8.93 -9.53
N ARG A 129 3.68 8.67 -9.22
CA ARG A 129 4.45 9.40 -8.17
C ARG A 129 3.79 9.30 -6.77
N VAL A 130 2.90 8.34 -6.56
CA VAL A 130 2.39 7.92 -5.25
C VAL A 130 3.24 6.76 -4.75
N LEU A 131 3.85 6.90 -3.57
CA LEU A 131 4.54 5.78 -2.91
C LEU A 131 3.62 5.11 -1.89
N HIS A 132 3.29 3.84 -2.15
CA HIS A 132 2.78 2.90 -1.15
C HIS A 132 3.94 2.09 -0.57
N PRO A 133 4.40 2.35 0.67
CA PRO A 133 5.61 1.73 1.18
C PRO A 133 5.39 0.31 1.74
N GLY A 134 4.13 -0.11 1.90
CA GLY A 134 3.80 -1.26 2.74
C GLY A 134 4.23 -0.98 4.18
N ASP A 135 4.72 -2.01 4.85
CA ASP A 135 5.19 -1.93 6.23
C ASP A 135 6.70 -1.74 6.30
N SER A 136 7.16 -0.71 5.59
CA SER A 136 8.58 -0.34 5.55
C SER A 136 8.82 1.16 5.48
N PHE A 137 10.00 1.62 5.92
CA PHE A 137 10.51 2.96 5.60
C PHE A 137 11.46 2.90 4.40
N VAL A 138 10.94 2.41 3.28
CA VAL A 138 11.72 2.17 2.06
C VAL A 138 12.46 3.42 1.57
N GLY A 139 13.77 3.29 1.34
CA GLY A 139 14.58 4.34 0.75
C GLY A 139 14.29 4.54 -0.73
N ILE A 140 13.95 5.76 -1.14
CA ILE A 140 13.82 6.18 -2.53
C ILE A 140 14.33 7.61 -2.70
N GLU A 141 14.74 7.97 -3.91
CA GLU A 141 15.08 9.36 -4.26
C GLU A 141 13.86 10.27 -4.05
N PRO A 142 13.99 11.38 -3.28
CA PRO A 142 12.88 12.28 -2.96
C PRO A 142 12.08 12.77 -4.18
N ASP A 143 12.76 13.09 -5.29
CA ASP A 143 12.13 13.65 -6.49
C ASP A 143 11.23 12.65 -7.25
N ALA A 144 11.23 11.37 -6.87
CA ALA A 144 10.38 10.33 -7.45
C ALA A 144 8.95 10.33 -6.91
N VAL A 145 8.69 11.00 -5.76
CA VAL A 145 7.43 10.89 -5.01
C VAL A 145 6.80 12.26 -4.78
N ASP A 146 5.58 12.46 -5.26
CA ASP A 146 4.77 13.65 -4.93
C ASP A 146 3.84 13.38 -3.75
N THR A 147 3.25 12.18 -3.71
CA THR A 147 2.31 11.76 -2.67
C THR A 147 2.90 10.56 -1.93
N LEU A 148 3.11 10.71 -0.63
CA LEU A 148 3.54 9.62 0.24
C LEU A 148 2.36 9.07 1.02
N LEU A 149 2.16 7.76 0.96
CA LEU A 149 1.26 7.07 1.88
C LEU A 149 2.02 6.78 3.17
N VAL A 150 1.51 7.28 4.29
CA VAL A 150 2.20 7.29 5.59
C VAL A 150 1.50 6.32 6.55
N PRO A 151 2.12 5.17 6.89
CA PRO A 151 1.65 4.30 7.96
C PRO A 151 1.65 5.03 9.30
N LEU A 152 0.58 4.89 10.10
CA LEU A 152 0.48 5.53 11.42
C LEU A 152 0.52 4.58 12.61
N ALA A 153 0.35 3.28 12.37
CA ALA A 153 0.36 2.28 13.42
C ALA A 153 1.01 1.00 12.92
N GLY A 154 1.10 0.01 13.78
CA GLY A 154 1.75 -1.26 13.49
C GLY A 154 2.59 -1.70 14.69
N PRO A 155 2.68 -3.00 14.98
CA PRO A 155 3.56 -3.50 16.03
C PRO A 155 5.05 -3.15 15.82
N TRP A 156 5.44 -2.88 14.58
CA TRP A 156 6.78 -2.46 14.15
C TRP A 156 7.00 -0.93 14.22
N LEU A 157 5.93 -0.14 14.28
CA LEU A 157 6.02 1.29 14.00
C LEU A 157 6.23 2.11 15.27
N LYS A 158 7.24 2.98 15.22
CA LYS A 158 7.37 4.13 16.11
C LYS A 158 7.08 5.40 15.32
N LEU A 159 6.17 6.23 15.82
CA LEU A 159 5.72 7.44 15.12
C LEU A 159 6.84 8.43 14.77
N ALA A 160 7.91 8.46 15.57
CA ALA A 160 9.09 9.29 15.26
C ALA A 160 9.75 8.90 13.94
N ASP A 161 9.77 7.60 13.62
CA ASP A 161 10.42 7.09 12.41
C ASP A 161 9.54 7.37 11.18
N ALA A 162 8.20 7.32 11.33
CA ALA A 162 7.27 7.78 10.30
C ALA A 162 7.41 9.28 10.02
N VAL A 163 7.63 10.10 11.06
CA VAL A 163 7.94 11.54 10.89
C VAL A 163 9.25 11.73 10.13
N ASP A 164 10.30 11.00 10.50
CA ASP A 164 11.60 11.10 9.83
C ASP A 164 11.53 10.61 8.38
N PHE A 165 10.69 9.61 8.08
CA PHE A 165 10.42 9.14 6.73
C PHE A 165 9.77 10.22 5.86
N VAL A 166 8.74 10.92 6.38
CA VAL A 166 8.13 12.06 5.68
C VAL A 166 9.15 13.17 5.43
N ARG A 167 10.04 13.45 6.40
CA ARG A 167 11.07 14.49 6.24
C ARG A 167 12.14 14.11 5.21
N ALA A 168 12.52 12.84 5.19
CA ALA A 168 13.53 12.33 4.26
C ALA A 168 13.06 12.43 2.81
N LEU A 169 11.79 12.10 2.55
CA LEU A 169 11.22 12.16 1.20
C LEU A 169 10.65 13.53 0.82
N ALA A 170 10.35 14.38 1.81
CA ALA A 170 9.80 15.72 1.62
C ALA A 170 8.66 15.79 0.56
N PRO A 171 7.64 14.91 0.65
CA PRO A 171 6.60 14.83 -0.37
C PRO A 171 5.76 16.12 -0.39
N THR A 172 5.15 16.40 -1.54
CA THR A 172 4.18 17.51 -1.64
C THR A 172 2.90 17.21 -0.86
N ARG A 173 2.55 15.93 -0.74
CA ARG A 173 1.34 15.47 -0.06
C ARG A 173 1.64 14.22 0.78
N ALA A 174 1.15 14.20 2.01
CA ALA A 174 1.10 12.98 2.83
C ALA A 174 -0.35 12.51 2.93
N VAL A 175 -0.62 11.23 2.64
CA VAL A 175 -1.93 10.59 2.84
C VAL A 175 -1.77 9.50 3.89
N ILE A 176 -2.68 9.47 4.85
CA ILE A 176 -2.59 8.54 5.98
C ILE A 176 -3.10 7.14 5.59
N ILE A 177 -2.33 6.12 5.96
CA ILE A 177 -2.70 4.70 5.88
C ILE A 177 -2.35 3.97 7.19
N HIS A 178 -2.70 2.69 7.26
CA HIS A 178 -2.35 1.77 8.35
C HIS A 178 -2.84 2.29 9.73
N ASP A 179 -4.10 2.71 9.79
CA ASP A 179 -4.73 3.38 10.94
C ASP A 179 -5.72 2.51 11.71
N ALA A 180 -6.18 1.39 11.14
CA ALA A 180 -7.25 0.55 11.72
C ALA A 180 -6.97 0.01 13.14
N HIS A 181 -5.71 -0.04 13.57
CA HIS A 181 -5.32 -0.43 14.94
C HIS A 181 -5.52 0.69 15.98
N LEU A 182 -5.73 1.92 15.52
CA LEU A 182 -5.86 3.09 16.38
C LEU A 182 -7.33 3.41 16.64
N SER A 183 -7.59 3.94 17.83
CA SER A 183 -8.82 4.68 18.07
C SER A 183 -8.80 6.01 17.32
N GLU A 184 -9.96 6.60 17.08
CA GLU A 184 -10.06 7.92 16.42
C GLU A 184 -9.17 9.00 17.09
N PRO A 185 -9.13 9.15 18.44
CA PRO A 185 -8.19 10.07 19.08
C PRO A 185 -6.71 9.73 18.82
N GLY A 186 -6.38 8.44 18.68
CA GLY A 186 -5.03 7.97 18.35
C GLY A 186 -4.61 8.38 16.94
N VAL A 187 -5.51 8.26 15.97
CA VAL A 187 -5.29 8.75 14.59
C VAL A 187 -5.11 10.27 14.61
N GLN A 188 -6.00 11.02 15.28
CA GLN A 188 -5.91 12.48 15.35
C GLN A 188 -4.58 12.96 15.95
N LEU A 189 -4.13 12.34 17.06
CA LEU A 189 -2.86 12.66 17.69
C LEU A 189 -1.69 12.38 16.75
N SER A 190 -1.67 11.21 16.13
CA SER A 190 -0.56 10.76 15.28
C SER A 190 -0.46 11.62 14.01
N SER A 191 -1.58 11.86 13.33
CA SER A 191 -1.64 12.75 12.16
C SER A 191 -1.22 14.18 12.50
N MET A 192 -1.60 14.70 13.67
CA MET A 192 -1.17 16.03 14.12
C MET A 192 0.35 16.11 14.32
N LEU A 193 0.97 15.06 14.87
CA LEU A 193 2.42 15.01 15.04
C LEU A 193 3.15 14.91 13.69
N VAL A 194 2.62 14.11 12.75
CA VAL A 194 3.13 14.06 11.37
C VAL A 194 3.02 15.43 10.71
N ALA A 195 1.88 16.12 10.82
CA ALA A 195 1.70 17.47 10.27
C ALA A 195 2.73 18.46 10.80
N ARG A 196 2.90 18.50 12.13
CA ARG A 196 3.76 19.48 12.80
C ARG A 196 5.25 19.23 12.58
N LEU A 197 5.66 17.98 12.44
CA LEU A 197 7.07 17.59 12.46
C LEU A 197 7.59 17.11 11.10
N GLY A 198 6.71 16.60 10.23
CA GLY A 198 7.06 15.99 8.95
C GLY A 198 7.42 17.01 7.85
N GLY A 199 6.85 18.21 7.89
CA GLY A 199 7.18 19.30 6.95
C GLY A 199 6.44 19.26 5.61
N ALA A 200 5.55 18.29 5.39
CA ALA A 200 4.74 18.14 4.17
C ALA A 200 3.34 18.82 4.24
N GLY A 201 3.13 19.72 5.21
CA GLY A 201 1.81 20.32 5.49
C GLY A 201 0.87 19.39 6.26
N ASP A 202 -0.43 19.69 6.24
CA ASP A 202 -1.45 18.87 6.89
C ASP A 202 -1.67 17.57 6.10
N PRO A 203 -1.52 16.37 6.73
CA PRO A 203 -1.80 15.11 6.06
C PRO A 203 -3.26 14.98 5.67
N VAL A 204 -3.50 14.37 4.52
CA VAL A 204 -4.82 13.99 4.05
C VAL A 204 -5.24 12.71 4.76
N ASN A 205 -6.29 12.80 5.57
CA ASN A 205 -6.90 11.65 6.21
C ASN A 205 -8.24 11.33 5.53
N LEU A 206 -8.22 10.34 4.64
CA LEU A 206 -9.41 9.87 3.92
C LEU A 206 -10.16 8.88 4.79
N ALA A 207 -11.47 8.99 4.96
CA ALA A 207 -12.27 7.87 5.47
C ALA A 207 -12.33 6.73 4.42
N PRO A 208 -12.69 5.50 4.81
CA PRO A 208 -12.93 4.43 3.84
C PRO A 208 -13.93 4.85 2.75
N GLY A 209 -13.52 4.75 1.48
CA GLY A 209 -14.27 5.18 0.29
C GLY A 209 -14.05 6.64 -0.12
N GLU A 210 -13.38 7.45 0.69
CA GLU A 210 -13.04 8.83 0.31
C GLU A 210 -11.84 8.87 -0.65
N SER A 211 -11.82 9.91 -1.49
CA SER A 211 -10.90 9.99 -2.62
C SER A 211 -10.32 11.39 -2.81
N ILE A 212 -9.17 11.45 -3.49
CA ILE A 212 -8.56 12.66 -4.02
C ILE A 212 -8.18 12.46 -5.49
N GLU A 213 -8.06 13.56 -6.23
CA GLU A 213 -7.44 13.56 -7.55
C GLU A 213 -5.92 13.73 -7.41
N LEU A 214 -5.16 12.96 -8.18
CA LEU A 214 -3.71 13.06 -8.29
C LEU A 214 -3.29 14.12 -9.32
#